data_AF-D1CBV1-F1
#
_entry.id   AF-D1CBV1-F1
#
_cell.length_a   1.000
_cell.length_b   1.000
_cell.length_c   1.000
_cell.angle_alpha   90.00
_cell.angle_beta   90.00
_cell.angle_gamma   90.00
#
_symmetry.space_group_name_H-M   'P 1'
#
loop_
_entity.id
_entity.type
_entity.pdbx_description
1 polymer ?
#
loop_
_entity_poly.entity_id
_entity_poly.type
_entity_poly.pdbx_seq_one_letter_code
_entity_poly.pdbx_strand_id
1 'polypeptide(L)'
;MQVAVNAEYVRSRQSLIQRTLLIGFFFLTASVVIVLLYQQLIFVAWPLMIIGYIITSLTRQIQFDLGQNVRTDQRLATALKSLSNRYWLGNWIPVGSVIVDGILVGPEGVLVIETRNHGGVTECNGNKWKRRKNILVRFFTGEPSLGNPSIDLQASLEAITKDLQEAGFGDVPVSGAVVFTSPDAVLMLDDCKNTALTSAQLLRWANSRQVPSVVISDATRQKIIEHFSAKITSAKSPAHQEQEVKAK
;
A
#
# COMPACT_ATOMS: atom_id res chain seq x y z
N MET A 1 -1.56 19.64 8.95
CA MET A 1 -0.83 18.38 8.74
C MET A 1 -0.05 18.53 7.45
N GLN A 2 1.23 18.14 7.44
CA GLN A 2 2.03 18.07 6.21
C GLN A 2 1.89 16.66 5.62
N VAL A 3 1.75 16.56 4.29
CA VAL A 3 1.60 15.28 3.60
C VAL A 3 2.70 15.14 2.56
N ALA A 4 3.49 14.07 2.65
CA ALA A 4 4.48 13.67 1.66
C ALA A 4 4.05 12.35 1.02
N VAL A 5 4.18 12.25 -0.30
CA VAL A 5 3.87 11.03 -1.05
C VAL A 5 5.00 10.77 -2.02
N ASN A 6 5.45 9.52 -2.11
CA ASN A 6 6.38 9.10 -3.15
C ASN A 6 5.70 9.09 -4.53
N ALA A 7 5.71 10.23 -5.21
CA ALA A 7 5.08 10.39 -6.52
C ALA A 7 5.72 9.51 -7.61
N GLU A 8 7.02 9.20 -7.49
CA GLU A 8 7.74 8.40 -8.48
C GLU A 8 7.35 6.92 -8.42
N TYR A 9 7.23 6.37 -7.19
CA TYR A 9 6.71 5.02 -6.99
C TYR A 9 5.33 4.85 -7.63
N VAL A 10 4.47 5.86 -7.47
CA VAL A 10 3.13 5.85 -8.04
C VAL A 10 3.17 5.93 -9.56
N ARG A 11 3.91 6.89 -10.13
CA ARG A 11 3.98 7.11 -11.59
C ARG A 11 4.58 5.92 -12.32
N SER A 12 5.68 5.38 -11.81
CA SER A 12 6.35 4.19 -12.37
C SER A 12 5.38 3.01 -12.42
N ARG A 13 4.71 2.71 -11.30
CA ARG A 13 3.71 1.64 -11.23
C ARG A 13 2.50 1.88 -12.14
N GLN A 14 2.01 3.11 -12.25
CA GLN A 14 0.90 3.45 -13.16
C GLN A 14 1.26 3.21 -14.63
N SER A 15 2.46 3.62 -15.06
CA SER A 15 2.91 3.37 -16.44
C SER A 15 3.11 1.88 -16.72
N LEU A 16 3.59 1.11 -15.73
CA LEU A 16 3.70 -0.35 -15.82
C LEU A 16 2.32 -1.00 -15.92
N ILE A 17 1.34 -0.58 -15.13
CA ILE A 17 -0.05 -1.07 -15.22
C ILE A 17 -0.58 -0.87 -16.64
N GLN A 18 -0.47 0.34 -17.20
CA GLN A 18 -0.99 0.64 -18.53
C GLN A 18 -0.32 -0.21 -19.62
N ARG A 19 1.02 -0.33 -19.59
CA ARG A 19 1.76 -1.16 -20.57
C ARG A 19 1.38 -2.64 -20.45
N THR A 20 1.35 -3.18 -19.23
CA THR A 20 1.04 -4.60 -18.99
C THR A 20 -0.42 -4.92 -19.33
N LEU A 21 -1.36 -4.00 -19.10
CA LEU A 21 -2.75 -4.14 -19.55
C LEU A 21 -2.85 -4.18 -21.08
N LEU A 22 -2.15 -3.30 -21.80
CA LEU A 22 -2.13 -3.30 -23.27
C LEU A 22 -1.53 -4.60 -23.81
N ILE A 23 -0.43 -5.08 -23.22
CA ILE A 23 0.19 -6.34 -23.60
C ILE A 23 -0.76 -7.51 -23.33
N GLY A 24 -1.33 -7.60 -22.13
CA GLY A 24 -2.28 -8.66 -21.78
C GLY A 24 -3.50 -8.68 -22.70
N PHE A 25 -4.05 -7.49 -23.01
CA PHE A 25 -5.14 -7.33 -23.96
C PHE A 25 -4.74 -7.79 -25.37
N PHE A 26 -3.56 -7.40 -25.86
CA PHE A 26 -3.04 -7.81 -27.16
C PHE A 26 -2.96 -9.34 -27.27
N PHE A 27 -2.40 -10.04 -26.27
CA PHE A 27 -2.31 -11.50 -26.26
C PHE A 27 -3.70 -12.18 -26.27
N LEU A 28 -4.66 -11.64 -25.51
CA LEU A 28 -6.03 -12.15 -25.50
C LEU A 28 -6.74 -11.94 -26.85
N THR A 29 -6.63 -10.73 -27.43
CA THR A 29 -7.25 -10.44 -28.73
C THR A 29 -6.59 -11.22 -29.86
N ALA A 30 -5.27 -11.37 -29.85
CA ALA A 30 -4.54 -12.14 -30.86
C ALA A 30 -4.92 -13.62 -30.81
N SER A 31 -5.09 -14.18 -29.61
CA SER A 31 -5.56 -15.57 -29.45
C SER A 31 -6.93 -15.78 -30.10
N VAL A 32 -7.90 -14.89 -29.84
CA VAL A 32 -9.24 -14.97 -30.44
C VAL A 32 -9.18 -14.85 -31.97
N VAL A 33 -8.41 -13.89 -32.49
CA VAL A 33 -8.27 -13.69 -33.95
C VAL A 33 -7.64 -14.92 -34.62
N ILE A 34 -6.61 -15.52 -34.01
CA ILE A 34 -5.98 -16.74 -34.55
C ILE A 34 -6.98 -17.89 -34.62
N VAL A 35 -7.81 -18.08 -33.59
CA VAL A 35 -8.85 -19.13 -33.60
C VAL A 35 -9.88 -18.90 -34.70
N LEU A 36 -10.27 -17.65 -34.96
CA LEU A 36 -11.27 -17.30 -35.97
C LEU A 36 -10.74 -17.44 -37.41
N LEU A 37 -9.46 -17.08 -37.65
CA LEU A 37 -8.87 -17.11 -39.00
C LEU A 37 -8.25 -18.46 -39.35
N TYR A 38 -7.72 -19.20 -38.36
CA TYR A 38 -6.92 -20.40 -38.57
C TYR A 38 -7.28 -21.48 -37.55
N GLN A 39 -8.39 -22.18 -37.79
CA GLN A 39 -8.92 -23.20 -36.88
C GLN A 39 -7.91 -24.33 -36.57
N GLN A 40 -6.99 -24.64 -37.50
CA GLN A 40 -5.91 -25.62 -37.27
C GLN A 40 -4.86 -25.20 -36.22
N LEU A 41 -4.75 -23.90 -35.89
CA LEU A 41 -3.77 -23.37 -34.93
C LEU A 41 -4.31 -23.30 -33.50
N ILE A 42 -5.39 -24.03 -33.19
CA ILE A 42 -6.02 -24.00 -31.87
C ILE A 42 -5.05 -24.33 -30.72
N PHE A 43 -4.11 -25.25 -30.94
CA PHE A 43 -3.09 -25.59 -29.94
C PHE A 43 -2.10 -24.46 -29.64
N VAL A 44 -1.92 -23.51 -30.56
CA VAL A 44 -1.10 -22.29 -30.34
C VAL A 44 -1.93 -21.22 -29.62
N ALA A 45 -3.22 -21.13 -29.91
CA ALA A 45 -4.11 -20.16 -29.31
C ALA A 45 -4.32 -20.38 -27.80
N TRP A 46 -4.38 -21.64 -27.34
CA TRP A 46 -4.55 -22.01 -25.93
C TRP A 46 -3.48 -21.44 -24.99
N PRO A 47 -2.16 -21.70 -25.19
CA PRO A 47 -1.12 -21.14 -24.33
C PRO A 47 -1.10 -19.61 -24.40
N LEU A 48 -1.37 -19.02 -25.57
CA LEU A 48 -1.45 -17.57 -25.76
C LEU A 48 -2.55 -16.95 -24.89
N MET A 49 -3.71 -17.61 -24.81
CA MET A 49 -4.85 -17.20 -23.99
C MET A 49 -4.53 -17.31 -22.49
N ILE A 50 -3.88 -18.41 -22.08
CA ILE A 50 -3.44 -18.62 -20.68
C ILE A 50 -2.45 -17.53 -20.26
N ILE A 51 -1.45 -17.23 -21.10
CA ILE A 51 -0.46 -16.18 -20.82
C ILE A 51 -1.14 -14.82 -20.70
N GLY A 52 -2.00 -14.46 -21.65
CA GLY A 52 -2.77 -13.22 -21.60
C GLY A 52 -3.63 -13.10 -20.33
N TYR A 53 -4.27 -14.20 -19.91
CA TYR A 53 -5.05 -14.25 -18.69
C TYR A 53 -4.20 -14.05 -17.43
N ILE A 54 -3.05 -14.72 -17.32
CA ILE A 54 -2.14 -14.59 -16.17
C ILE A 54 -1.63 -13.15 -16.05
N ILE A 55 -1.16 -12.56 -17.15
CA ILE A 55 -0.67 -11.18 -17.19
C ILE A 55 -1.77 -10.21 -16.71
N THR A 56 -2.98 -10.36 -17.23
CA THR A 56 -4.12 -9.50 -16.87
C THR A 56 -4.52 -9.70 -15.40
N SER A 57 -4.47 -10.94 -14.90
CA SER A 57 -4.79 -11.28 -13.51
C SER A 57 -3.80 -10.65 -12.52
N LEU A 58 -2.50 -10.71 -12.78
CA LEU A 58 -1.48 -10.08 -11.95
C LEU A 58 -1.60 -8.54 -11.98
N THR A 59 -1.91 -7.98 -13.15
CA THR A 59 -2.05 -6.52 -13.30
C THR A 59 -3.23 -5.96 -12.51
N ARG A 60 -4.34 -6.70 -12.42
CA ARG A 60 -5.51 -6.32 -11.60
C ARG A 60 -5.17 -6.11 -10.14
N GLN A 61 -4.25 -6.90 -9.57
CA GLN A 61 -3.85 -6.76 -8.17
C GLN A 61 -3.17 -5.42 -7.94
N ILE A 62 -2.23 -5.04 -8.82
CA ILE A 62 -1.52 -3.76 -8.73
C ILE A 62 -2.48 -2.58 -8.99
N GLN A 63 -3.42 -2.75 -9.92
CA GLN A 63 -4.45 -1.76 -10.21
C GLN A 63 -5.44 -1.56 -9.06
N PHE A 64 -5.70 -2.57 -8.23
CA PHE A 64 -6.64 -2.46 -7.12
C PHE A 64 -6.18 -1.42 -6.08
N ASP A 65 -4.88 -1.32 -5.83
CA ASP A 65 -4.31 -0.38 -4.87
C ASP A 65 -4.02 1.00 -5.48
N LEU A 66 -3.62 1.07 -6.76
CA LEU A 66 -3.17 2.30 -7.41
C LEU A 66 -4.14 2.94 -8.42
N GLY A 67 -5.16 2.19 -8.86
CA GLY A 67 -6.01 2.53 -10.01
C GLY A 67 -7.43 2.98 -9.67
N GLN A 68 -7.79 3.15 -8.40
CA GLN A 68 -9.11 3.68 -8.03
C GLN A 68 -9.20 5.20 -8.23
N ASN A 69 -10.42 5.70 -8.48
CA ASN A 69 -10.72 7.14 -8.64
C ASN A 69 -10.19 8.01 -7.49
N VAL A 70 -10.18 7.46 -6.26
CA VAL A 70 -9.50 8.07 -5.11
C VAL A 70 -8.51 7.05 -4.57
N ARG A 71 -7.22 7.37 -4.66
CA ARG A 71 -6.14 6.47 -4.26
C ARG A 71 -6.10 6.27 -2.74
N THR A 72 -5.59 5.14 -2.29
CA THR A 72 -5.54 4.77 -0.85
C THR A 72 -4.84 5.83 0.01
N ASP A 73 -3.75 6.42 -0.49
CA ASP A 73 -3.02 7.53 0.15
C ASP A 73 -3.86 8.80 0.25
N GLN A 74 -4.65 9.12 -0.78
CA GLN A 74 -5.55 10.28 -0.77
C GLN A 74 -6.71 10.08 0.22
N ARG A 75 -7.24 8.86 0.33
CA ARG A 75 -8.26 8.51 1.32
C ARG A 75 -7.71 8.64 2.73
N LEU A 76 -6.50 8.15 2.98
CA LEU A 76 -5.83 8.26 4.27
C LEU A 76 -5.57 9.71 4.65
N ALA A 77 -5.04 10.51 3.72
CA ALA A 77 -4.81 11.95 3.92
C ALA A 77 -6.13 12.71 4.19
N THR A 78 -7.22 12.31 3.54
CA THR A 78 -8.56 12.89 3.77
C THR A 78 -9.09 12.52 5.15
N ALA A 79 -8.97 11.25 5.55
CA ALA A 79 -9.40 10.78 6.87
C ALA A 79 -8.64 11.46 8.02
N LEU A 80 -7.36 11.77 7.80
CA LEU A 80 -6.50 12.44 8.78
C LEU A 80 -6.43 13.97 8.62
N LYS A 81 -7.21 14.58 7.71
CA LYS A 81 -7.14 16.02 7.44
C LYS A 81 -7.44 16.89 8.67
N SER A 82 -8.30 16.40 9.56
CA SER A 82 -8.69 17.08 10.80
C SER A 82 -7.64 16.99 11.92
N LEU A 83 -6.54 16.28 11.69
CA LEU A 83 -5.47 16.12 12.68
C LEU A 83 -4.63 17.41 12.79
N SER A 84 -4.07 17.66 13.98
CA SER A 84 -3.32 18.91 14.24
C SER A 84 -2.12 19.09 13.29
N ASN A 85 -1.61 20.32 13.16
CA ASN A 85 -0.48 20.60 12.26
C ASN A 85 0.87 20.03 12.75
N ARG A 86 0.91 19.43 13.94
CA ARG A 86 2.10 18.78 14.52
C ARG A 86 2.41 17.42 13.89
N TYR A 87 1.50 16.92 13.07
CA TYR A 87 1.62 15.63 12.42
C TYR A 87 2.12 15.76 10.99
N TRP A 88 3.02 14.84 10.64
CA TRP A 88 3.50 14.61 9.28
C TRP A 88 3.06 13.23 8.82
N LEU A 89 2.42 13.15 7.65
CA LEU A 89 2.00 11.91 7.02
C LEU A 89 2.85 11.66 5.79
N GLY A 90 3.60 10.57 5.77
CA GLY A 90 4.34 10.11 4.60
C GLY A 90 3.74 8.81 4.06
N ASN A 91 3.54 8.71 2.74
CA ASN A 91 2.99 7.52 2.10
C ASN A 91 3.97 6.89 1.12
N TRP A 92 3.92 5.56 0.99
CA TRP A 92 4.75 4.75 0.09
C TRP A 92 6.26 4.93 0.34
N ILE A 93 6.68 4.74 1.59
CA ILE A 93 8.07 4.98 2.02
C ILE A 93 8.87 3.68 1.89
N PRO A 94 9.95 3.66 1.07
CA PRO A 94 10.82 2.50 0.99
C PRO A 94 11.74 2.45 2.21
N VAL A 95 11.68 1.35 2.97
CA VAL A 95 12.55 1.09 4.13
C VAL A 95 13.07 -0.34 4.04
N GLY A 96 14.36 -0.46 3.73
CA GLY A 96 14.99 -1.75 3.41
C GLY A 96 14.31 -2.40 2.21
N SER A 97 13.79 -3.62 2.40
CA SER A 97 13.07 -4.38 1.37
C SER A 97 11.55 -4.19 1.40
N VAL A 98 11.02 -3.42 2.35
CA VAL A 98 9.58 -3.21 2.56
C VAL A 98 9.19 -1.80 2.10
N ILE A 99 8.00 -1.69 1.50
CA ILE A 99 7.40 -0.39 1.19
C ILE A 99 6.26 -0.19 2.17
N VAL A 100 6.39 0.81 3.03
CA VAL A 100 5.39 1.11 4.05
C VAL A 100 4.30 1.98 3.44
N ASP A 101 3.04 1.53 3.55
CA ASP A 101 1.88 2.20 2.99
C ASP A 101 1.72 3.64 3.51
N GLY A 102 1.76 3.81 4.84
CA GLY A 102 1.67 5.10 5.50
C GLY A 102 2.46 5.17 6.80
N ILE A 103 3.08 6.31 7.06
CA ILE A 103 3.75 6.64 8.32
C ILE A 103 3.23 7.98 8.80
N LEU A 104 2.75 8.02 10.03
CA LEU A 104 2.34 9.24 10.71
C LEU A 104 3.34 9.53 11.84
N VAL A 105 4.07 10.63 11.71
CA VAL A 105 5.02 11.10 12.73
C VAL A 105 4.35 12.21 13.53
N GLY A 106 4.29 12.04 14.85
CA GLY A 106 3.65 12.95 15.80
C GLY A 106 4.44 13.09 17.11
N PRO A 107 3.96 13.93 18.05
CA PRO A 107 4.59 14.09 19.37
C PRO A 107 4.60 12.80 20.22
N GLU A 108 3.70 11.85 19.93
CA GLU A 108 3.64 10.54 20.57
C GLU A 108 4.57 9.50 19.95
N GLY A 109 5.37 9.88 18.93
CA GLY A 109 6.27 8.98 18.20
C GLY A 109 5.83 8.69 16.78
N VAL A 110 6.13 7.48 16.31
CA VAL A 110 5.90 7.05 14.92
C VAL A 110 4.78 6.02 14.89
N LEU A 111 3.74 6.29 14.09
CA LEU A 111 2.69 5.33 13.77
C LEU A 111 2.91 4.80 12.36
N VAL A 112 3.12 3.50 12.25
CA VAL A 112 3.07 2.74 11.00
C VAL A 112 1.62 2.36 10.70
N ILE A 113 1.19 2.65 9.47
CA ILE A 113 -0.16 2.39 8.99
C ILE A 113 -0.06 1.41 7.83
N GLU A 114 -0.66 0.24 8.00
CA GLU A 114 -0.83 -0.74 6.93
C GLU A 114 -2.25 -0.59 6.37
N THR A 115 -2.40 -0.30 5.09
CA THR A 115 -3.71 0.04 4.51
C THR A 115 -4.33 -1.13 3.75
N ARG A 116 -5.63 -1.36 3.95
CA ARG A 116 -6.39 -2.35 3.16
C ARG A 116 -7.62 -1.68 2.55
N ASN A 117 -7.72 -1.69 1.23
CA ASN A 117 -8.83 -1.03 0.52
C ASN A 117 -10.01 -1.99 0.26
N HIS A 118 -10.25 -2.91 1.18
CA HIS A 118 -11.28 -3.93 1.02
C HIS A 118 -12.60 -3.50 1.68
N GLY A 119 -13.65 -3.40 0.87
CA GLY A 119 -15.02 -3.16 1.33
C GLY A 119 -15.73 -4.41 1.85
N GLY A 120 -16.84 -4.20 2.55
CA GLY A 120 -17.66 -5.24 3.16
C GLY A 120 -17.12 -5.79 4.48
N VAL A 121 -17.67 -6.94 4.90
CA VAL A 121 -17.36 -7.55 6.20
C VAL A 121 -16.02 -8.28 6.16
N THR A 122 -15.10 -7.82 7.01
CA THR A 122 -13.80 -8.44 7.27
C THR A 122 -13.76 -8.95 8.71
N GLU A 123 -13.42 -10.21 8.85
CA GLU A 123 -13.29 -10.89 10.12
C GLU A 123 -11.82 -11.11 10.45
N CYS A 124 -11.48 -10.87 11.70
CA CYS A 124 -10.20 -11.24 12.26
C CYS A 124 -10.44 -12.07 13.52
N ASN A 125 -9.79 -13.23 13.58
CA ASN A 125 -9.76 -14.10 14.75
C ASN A 125 -8.29 -14.44 15.04
N GLY A 126 -7.72 -13.85 16.09
CA GLY A 126 -6.30 -13.99 16.41
C GLY A 126 -5.39 -13.39 15.33
N ASN A 127 -4.79 -14.28 14.54
CA ASN A 127 -3.92 -13.95 13.40
C ASN A 127 -4.52 -14.34 12.04
N LYS A 128 -5.77 -14.82 12.02
CA LYS A 128 -6.45 -15.26 10.79
C LYS A 128 -7.40 -14.17 10.31
N TRP A 129 -7.19 -13.75 9.07
CA TRP A 129 -8.01 -12.76 8.39
C TRP A 129 -8.86 -13.40 7.32
N LYS A 130 -10.16 -13.10 7.31
CA LYS A 130 -11.11 -13.61 6.33
C LYS A 130 -12.07 -12.52 5.89
N ARG A 131 -12.54 -12.59 4.65
CA ARG A 131 -13.63 -11.75 4.16
C ARG A 131 -14.87 -12.60 3.99
N ARG A 132 -16.01 -12.11 4.46
CA ARG A 132 -17.31 -12.68 4.10
C ARG A 132 -17.73 -12.14 2.73
N LYS A 133 -17.10 -12.65 1.67
CA LYS A 133 -17.56 -12.47 0.29
C LYS A 133 -17.90 -13.82 -0.31
N ASN A 134 -19.01 -13.88 -1.04
CA ASN A 134 -19.38 -15.04 -1.82
C ASN A 134 -18.28 -15.31 -2.88
N ILE A 135 -17.88 -16.57 -3.03
CA ILE A 135 -16.86 -17.03 -3.99
C ILE A 135 -17.20 -16.55 -5.42
N LEU A 136 -18.48 -16.58 -5.80
CA LEU A 136 -18.96 -16.07 -7.09
C LEU A 136 -18.64 -14.59 -7.28
N VAL A 137 -18.93 -13.76 -6.27
CA VAL A 137 -18.64 -12.31 -6.31
C VAL A 137 -17.14 -12.07 -6.40
N ARG A 138 -16.31 -12.83 -5.67
CA ARG A 138 -14.85 -12.73 -5.75
C ARG A 138 -14.32 -13.05 -7.15
N PHE A 139 -14.90 -14.05 -7.82
CA PHE A 139 -14.51 -14.42 -9.18
C PHE A 139 -14.85 -13.32 -10.20
N PHE A 140 -16.05 -12.75 -10.13
CA PHE A 140 -16.50 -11.72 -11.09
C PHE A 140 -15.90 -10.33 -10.83
N THR A 141 -15.66 -9.96 -9.57
CA THR A 141 -15.10 -8.64 -9.22
C THR A 141 -13.60 -8.56 -9.46
N GLY A 142 -12.89 -9.69 -9.50
CA GLY A 142 -11.44 -9.72 -9.66
C GLY A 142 -10.68 -9.03 -8.53
N GLU A 143 -11.32 -8.83 -7.37
CA GLU A 143 -10.66 -8.25 -6.20
C GLU A 143 -9.55 -9.18 -5.67
N PRO A 144 -8.37 -8.64 -5.34
CA PRO A 144 -7.30 -9.41 -4.75
C PRO A 144 -7.70 -10.06 -3.41
N SER A 145 -6.94 -11.09 -3.04
CA SER A 145 -7.05 -11.68 -1.70
C SER A 145 -6.65 -10.65 -0.64
N LEU A 146 -7.28 -10.69 0.54
CA LEU A 146 -6.92 -9.81 1.67
C LEU A 146 -5.49 -10.00 2.16
N GLY A 147 -4.92 -11.19 1.96
CA GLY A 147 -3.65 -11.56 2.56
C GLY A 147 -3.75 -11.64 4.09
N ASN A 148 -2.65 -11.34 4.78
CA ASN A 148 -2.62 -11.25 6.24
C ASN A 148 -2.05 -9.88 6.67
N PRO A 149 -2.91 -8.87 6.88
CA PRO A 149 -2.44 -7.54 7.24
C PRO A 149 -1.71 -7.48 8.58
N SER A 150 -1.90 -8.46 9.47
CA SER A 150 -1.12 -8.52 10.72
C SER A 150 0.35 -8.88 10.46
N ILE A 151 0.63 -9.77 9.51
CA ILE A 151 1.99 -10.15 9.13
C ILE A 151 2.65 -8.99 8.40
N ASP A 152 1.93 -8.36 7.47
CA ASP A 152 2.46 -7.24 6.68
C ASP A 152 2.77 -6.03 7.59
N LEU A 153 1.87 -5.71 8.53
CA LEU A 153 2.12 -4.67 9.54
C LEU A 153 3.33 -5.01 10.42
N GLN A 154 3.48 -6.27 10.83
CA GLN A 154 4.61 -6.69 11.65
C GLN A 154 5.94 -6.51 10.91
N ALA A 155 6.00 -6.91 9.63
CA ALA A 155 7.18 -6.69 8.79
C ALA A 155 7.52 -5.19 8.65
N SER A 156 6.51 -4.34 8.45
CA SER A 156 6.67 -2.89 8.40
C SER A 156 7.16 -2.31 9.73
N LEU A 157 6.63 -2.78 10.87
CA LEU A 157 7.08 -2.35 12.20
C LEU A 157 8.53 -2.74 12.48
N GLU A 158 8.93 -3.96 12.16
CA GLU A 158 10.29 -4.44 12.33
C GLU A 158 11.27 -3.64 11.46
N ALA A 159 10.92 -3.39 10.20
CA ALA A 159 11.73 -2.60 9.28
C ALA A 159 11.92 -1.15 9.77
N ILE A 160 10.85 -0.50 10.23
CA ILE A 160 10.90 0.89 10.74
C ILE A 160 11.65 0.98 12.05
N THR A 161 11.42 0.04 12.97
CA THR A 161 12.11 0.02 14.26
C THR A 161 13.61 -0.13 14.06
N LYS A 162 14.03 -1.05 13.18
CA LYS A 162 15.44 -1.24 12.83
C LYS A 162 16.03 0.00 12.17
N ASP A 163 15.32 0.60 11.20
CA ASP A 163 15.79 1.81 10.50
C ASP A 163 15.95 3.01 11.44
N LEU A 164 15.02 3.19 12.39
CA LEU A 164 15.13 4.23 13.40
C LEU A 164 16.28 3.97 14.39
N GLN A 165 16.50 2.72 14.79
CA GLN A 165 17.64 2.34 15.62
C GLN A 165 18.97 2.66 14.93
N GLU A 166 19.12 2.27 13.66
CA GLU A 166 20.32 2.55 12.85
C GLU A 166 20.55 4.05 12.63
N ALA A 167 19.46 4.83 12.53
CA ALA A 167 19.51 6.29 12.41
C ALA A 167 19.73 7.03 13.73
N GLY A 168 19.84 6.34 14.87
CA GLY A 168 20.06 6.93 16.20
C GLY A 168 18.80 7.44 16.90
N PHE A 169 17.62 6.95 16.51
CA PHE A 169 16.30 7.28 17.09
C PHE A 169 15.64 6.08 17.80
N GLY A 170 16.44 5.15 18.35
CA GLY A 170 15.94 3.90 18.94
C GLY A 170 14.97 4.05 20.12
N ASP A 171 15.00 5.19 20.81
CA ASP A 171 14.12 5.47 21.97
C ASP A 171 12.72 5.95 21.57
N VAL A 172 12.48 6.16 20.27
CA VAL A 172 11.20 6.68 19.79
C VAL A 172 10.17 5.56 19.76
N PRO A 173 9.00 5.72 20.41
CA PRO A 173 7.96 4.71 20.39
C PRO A 173 7.42 4.53 18.97
N VAL A 174 7.42 3.29 18.50
CA VAL A 174 6.83 2.87 17.22
C VAL A 174 5.58 2.06 17.49
N SER A 175 4.45 2.50 16.94
CA SER A 175 3.16 1.80 17.03
C SER A 175 2.65 1.44 15.64
N GLY A 176 1.76 0.44 15.54
CA GLY A 176 1.20 -0.02 14.28
C GLY A 176 -0.31 -0.11 14.30
N ALA A 177 -0.96 0.21 13.18
CA ALA A 177 -2.38 -0.06 12.97
C ALA A 177 -2.67 -0.50 11.54
N VAL A 178 -3.57 -1.48 11.41
CA VAL A 178 -4.18 -1.86 10.13
C VAL A 178 -5.38 -0.96 9.89
N VAL A 179 -5.43 -0.29 8.75
CA VAL A 179 -6.49 0.67 8.42
C VAL A 179 -7.23 0.24 7.17
N PHE A 180 -8.52 -0.01 7.32
CA PHE A 180 -9.40 -0.26 6.19
C PHE A 180 -9.92 1.06 5.62
N THR A 181 -9.52 1.36 4.39
CA THR A 181 -9.77 2.66 3.74
C THR A 181 -11.06 2.71 2.93
N SER A 182 -11.73 1.57 2.75
CA SER A 182 -13.03 1.49 2.07
C SER A 182 -14.15 2.04 2.98
N PRO A 183 -15.05 2.91 2.48
CA PRO A 183 -16.12 3.49 3.30
C PRO A 183 -17.17 2.46 3.74
N ASP A 184 -17.31 1.35 3.01
CA ASP A 184 -18.20 0.23 3.28
C ASP A 184 -17.52 -0.90 4.07
N ALA A 185 -16.31 -0.67 4.61
CA ALA A 185 -15.60 -1.66 5.41
C ALA A 185 -16.27 -1.84 6.78
N VAL A 186 -16.60 -3.09 7.11
CA VAL A 186 -17.14 -3.48 8.42
C VAL A 186 -16.20 -4.48 9.05
N LEU A 187 -15.71 -4.20 10.25
CA LEU A 187 -14.74 -5.04 10.96
C LEU A 187 -15.42 -5.84 12.06
N MET A 188 -15.22 -7.15 12.04
CA MET A 188 -15.58 -8.06 13.13
C MET A 188 -14.27 -8.57 13.73
N LEU A 189 -13.90 -8.01 14.87
CA LEU A 189 -12.62 -8.26 15.52
C LEU A 189 -12.82 -9.15 16.74
N ASP A 190 -12.16 -10.30 16.75
CA ASP A 190 -12.18 -11.29 17.81
C ASP A 190 -10.74 -11.63 18.19
N ASP A 191 -10.30 -11.18 19.36
CA ASP A 191 -8.93 -11.35 19.89
C ASP A 191 -7.81 -11.08 18.87
N CYS A 192 -7.95 -10.02 18.08
CA CYS A 192 -6.99 -9.69 17.03
C CYS A 192 -5.65 -9.24 17.60
N LYS A 193 -4.55 -9.84 17.10
CA LYS A 193 -3.18 -9.55 17.57
C LYS A 193 -2.81 -8.06 17.46
N ASN A 194 -3.25 -7.40 16.39
CA ASN A 194 -2.89 -6.01 16.07
C ASN A 194 -4.14 -5.12 16.03
N THR A 195 -3.94 -3.83 16.30
CA THR A 195 -5.01 -2.83 16.20
C THR A 195 -5.49 -2.71 14.76
N ALA A 196 -6.78 -2.92 14.53
CA ALA A 196 -7.42 -2.80 13.23
C ALA A 196 -8.58 -1.82 13.29
N LEU A 197 -8.61 -0.87 12.35
CA LEU A 197 -9.50 0.28 12.39
C LEU A 197 -10.07 0.57 11.01
N THR A 198 -11.27 1.13 10.97
CA THR A 198 -11.77 1.83 9.78
C THR A 198 -11.14 3.22 9.66
N SER A 199 -11.19 3.81 8.47
CA SER A 199 -10.73 5.19 8.25
C SER A 199 -11.35 6.22 9.21
N ALA A 200 -12.63 6.05 9.56
CA ALA A 200 -13.33 6.91 10.51
C ALA A 200 -12.85 6.71 11.97
N GLN A 201 -12.54 5.47 12.34
CA GLN A 201 -12.00 5.15 13.67
C GLN A 201 -10.55 5.61 13.82
N LEU A 202 -9.76 5.59 12.75
CA LEU A 202 -8.36 6.01 12.76
C LEU A 202 -8.18 7.43 13.31
N LEU A 203 -9.00 8.38 12.86
CA LEU A 203 -8.89 9.77 13.34
C LEU A 203 -9.15 9.87 14.85
N ARG A 204 -10.17 9.16 15.35
CA ARG A 204 -10.49 9.16 16.79
C ARG A 204 -9.36 8.52 17.58
N TRP A 205 -8.83 7.40 17.10
CA TRP A 205 -7.75 6.67 17.75
C TRP A 205 -6.41 7.42 17.74
N ALA A 206 -6.11 8.15 16.66
CA ALA A 206 -4.95 9.04 16.59
C ALA A 206 -5.09 10.21 17.59
N ASN A 207 -6.28 10.81 17.71
CA ASN A 207 -6.52 11.86 18.70
C ASN A 207 -6.50 11.33 20.14
N SER A 208 -7.01 10.12 20.41
CA SER A 208 -6.97 9.54 21.76
C SER A 208 -5.54 9.21 22.22
N ARG A 209 -4.61 9.02 21.28
CA ARG A 209 -3.18 8.86 21.58
C ARG A 209 -2.45 10.15 21.96
N GLN A 210 -3.08 11.32 21.82
CA GLN A 210 -2.52 12.60 22.25
C GLN A 210 -2.40 12.76 23.77
N VAL A 211 -2.64 11.71 24.56
CA VAL A 211 -2.38 11.65 25.99
C VAL A 211 -1.18 10.70 26.22
N PRO A 212 0.08 11.17 26.09
CA PRO A 212 1.23 10.27 26.05
C PRO A 212 1.80 10.07 27.44
N SER A 213 2.28 8.85 27.70
CA SER A 213 3.25 8.54 28.76
C SER A 213 4.69 8.93 28.36
N VAL A 214 4.96 9.18 27.07
CA VAL A 214 6.26 9.64 26.53
C VAL A 214 6.04 10.61 25.37
N VAL A 215 6.58 11.83 25.46
CA VAL A 215 6.50 12.86 24.41
C VAL A 215 7.89 13.03 23.78
N ILE A 216 8.00 12.91 22.46
CA ILE A 216 9.26 13.17 21.76
C ILE A 216 9.53 14.67 21.62
N SER A 217 10.79 15.08 21.68
CA SER A 217 11.17 16.48 21.48
C SER A 217 10.88 16.94 20.04
N ASP A 218 10.53 18.22 19.87
CA ASP A 218 10.27 18.81 18.56
C ASP A 218 11.48 18.70 17.62
N ALA A 219 12.71 18.82 18.16
CA ALA A 219 13.94 18.68 17.40
C ALA A 219 14.15 17.24 16.91
N THR A 220 13.89 16.25 17.77
CA THR A 220 13.95 14.82 17.39
C THR A 220 12.90 14.53 16.33
N ARG A 221 11.67 15.02 16.50
CA ARG A 221 10.58 14.86 15.52
C ARG A 221 10.98 15.39 14.15
N GLN A 222 11.55 16.60 14.10
CA GLN A 222 11.95 17.22 12.85
C GLN A 222 13.04 16.40 12.13
N LYS A 223 14.03 15.89 12.86
CA LYS A 223 15.07 15.01 12.30
C LYS A 223 14.49 13.70 11.74
N ILE A 224 13.49 13.12 12.40
CA ILE A 224 12.81 11.90 11.90
C ILE A 224 12.03 12.21 10.62
N ILE A 225 11.32 13.34 10.57
CA ILE A 225 10.60 13.79 9.38
C ILE A 225 11.60 13.98 8.22
N GLU A 226 12.73 14.62 8.48
CA GLU A 226 13.80 14.80 7.49
C GLU A 226 14.35 13.47 7.00
N HIS A 227 14.65 12.53 7.90
CA HIS A 227 15.11 11.18 7.57
C HIS A 227 14.15 10.43 6.63
N PHE A 228 12.85 10.41 6.95
CA PHE A 228 11.86 9.76 6.09
C PHE A 228 11.60 10.52 4.78
N SER A 229 11.59 11.85 4.82
CA SER A 229 11.43 12.68 3.61
C SER A 229 12.61 12.51 2.63
N ALA A 230 13.82 12.31 3.14
CA ALA A 230 15.01 12.02 2.36
C ALA A 230 14.88 10.67 1.65
N LYS A 231 14.29 9.64 2.28
CA LYS A 231 14.02 8.34 1.63
C LYS A 231 12.98 8.43 0.51
N ILE A 232 11.91 9.20 0.72
CA ILE A 232 10.90 9.49 -0.32
C ILE A 232 11.57 10.18 -1.52
N THR A 233 12.51 11.09 -1.27
CA THR A 233 13.22 11.85 -2.31
C THR A 233 14.33 11.03 -2.97
N SER A 234 15.06 10.20 -2.23
CA SER A 234 16.14 9.34 -2.73
C SER A 234 15.62 8.26 -3.69
N ALA A 235 14.39 7.79 -3.49
CA ALA A 235 13.69 6.92 -4.44
C ALA A 235 13.50 7.54 -5.84
N LYS A 236 13.76 8.84 -6.01
CA LYS A 236 13.80 9.55 -7.29
C LYS A 236 15.02 9.18 -8.15
N SER A 237 16.03 8.47 -7.63
CA SER A 237 17.29 8.18 -8.35
C SER A 237 17.63 6.68 -8.37
N PRO A 238 17.24 5.98 -9.43
CA PRO A 238 18.26 5.29 -10.23
C PRO A 238 18.16 5.55 -11.75
N ALA A 239 17.10 6.22 -12.23
CA ALA A 239 16.81 6.26 -13.67
C ALA A 239 17.53 7.36 -14.48
N HIS A 240 18.33 8.23 -13.84
CA HIS A 240 19.03 9.30 -14.56
C HIS A 240 20.57 9.17 -14.63
N GLN A 241 21.18 8.19 -13.97
CA GLN A 241 22.64 8.00 -14.06
C GLN A 241 23.10 7.22 -15.31
N GLU A 242 22.20 6.53 -16.01
CA GLU A 242 22.58 5.74 -17.20
C GLU A 242 22.41 6.48 -18.54
N GLN A 243 21.83 7.69 -18.54
CA GLN A 243 21.67 8.51 -19.76
C GLN A 243 22.79 9.55 -19.96
N GLU A 244 23.56 9.89 -18.92
CA GLU A 244 24.66 10.86 -19.06
C GLU A 244 26.02 10.22 -19.38
N VAL A 245 26.17 8.90 -19.18
CA VAL A 245 27.40 8.15 -19.56
C VAL A 245 27.37 7.71 -21.03
N LYS A 246 26.20 7.72 -21.70
CA LYS A 246 26.07 7.44 -23.15
C LYS A 246 26.05 8.70 -24.02
N ALA A 247 26.17 9.88 -23.42
CA ALA A 247 26.20 11.16 -24.12
C ALA A 247 27.56 11.88 -24.00
N LYS A 248 28.63 11.16 -23.68
CA LYS A 248 30.02 11.63 -23.78
C LYS A 248 30.85 10.70 -24.65
#